data_AF-A0A0N9N9D7-F1
#
_entry.id   AF-A0A0N9N9D7-F1
#
_cell.length_a   1.000
_cell.length_b   1.000
_cell.length_c   1.000
_cell.angle_alpha   90.00
_cell.angle_beta   90.00
_cell.angle_gamma   90.00
#
_symmetry.space_group_name_H-M   'P 1'
#
loop_
_entity.id
_entity.type
_entity.pdbx_description
1 polymer ?
#
loop_
_entity_poly.entity_id
_entity_poly.type
_entity_poly.pdbx_seq_one_letter_code
_entity_poly.pdbx_strand_id
1 'polypeptide(L)'
;MRGTTFWKTFAKTLPVLLLTGIVGPVFLILYVVVDEAPAWLLWSGAVIVAILVAVVAAMVLSVTRNGRLRAALDAHGVPAIGRIVDARETGTEVDGRRVMVLDLDVEGPRVDRFTTRFTTTVPVSAAAALDKGLLGVFVGDDRVVATDWKATALYTGRRPARFVSESRNKTYDLTGRADELLRIVDVLRRHGIALGGALDVRDDPEARTEIQAIVDAFAADHDASETKRETVSRRLSDLDDLLGYGQITRGEYDSLRARILNSI
;
A
#
# COMPACT_ATOMS: atom_id res chain seq x y z
N MET A 1 16.95 39.89 40.15
CA MET A 1 16.79 39.41 38.76
C MET A 1 16.32 37.93 38.71
N ARG A 2 15.15 37.59 39.28
CA ARG A 2 14.61 36.20 39.30
C ARG A 2 13.22 36.02 38.64
N GLY A 3 12.50 37.13 38.36
CA GLY A 3 11.11 37.07 37.88
C GLY A 3 10.94 36.69 36.40
N THR A 4 11.91 36.98 35.53
CA THR A 4 11.78 36.76 34.08
C THR A 4 11.95 35.29 33.68
N THR A 5 12.75 34.52 34.43
CA THR A 5 12.97 33.08 34.18
C THR A 5 11.79 32.26 34.68
N PHE A 6 11.24 32.57 35.86
CA PHE A 6 10.08 31.87 36.42
C PHE A 6 8.85 32.02 35.52
N TRP A 7 8.52 33.24 35.08
CA TRP A 7 7.35 33.49 34.24
C TRP A 7 7.46 32.82 32.86
N LYS A 8 8.66 32.83 32.25
CA LYS A 8 8.91 32.13 30.98
C LYS A 8 8.81 30.60 31.13
N THR A 9 9.27 30.04 32.24
CA THR A 9 9.16 28.59 32.50
C THR A 9 7.72 28.21 32.80
N PHE A 10 7.02 28.98 33.65
CA PHE A 10 5.62 28.77 33.99
C PHE A 10 4.70 28.85 32.77
N ALA A 11 4.86 29.87 31.92
CA ALA A 11 4.08 29.99 30.68
C ALA A 11 4.36 28.85 29.69
N LYS A 12 5.56 28.26 29.70
CA LYS A 12 5.92 27.11 28.85
C LYS A 12 5.41 25.78 29.40
N THR A 13 5.34 25.61 30.73
CA THR A 13 4.85 24.38 31.35
C THR A 13 3.34 24.37 31.57
N LEU A 14 2.69 25.54 31.64
CA LEU A 14 1.24 25.69 31.75
C LEU A 14 0.46 24.86 30.71
N PRO A 15 0.76 24.89 29.40
CA PRO A 15 0.05 24.07 28.42
C PRO A 15 0.26 22.57 28.62
N VAL A 16 1.43 22.13 29.08
CA VAL A 16 1.70 20.72 29.41
C VAL A 16 0.89 20.30 30.64
N LEU A 17 0.80 21.16 31.66
CA LEU A 17 0.03 20.90 32.88
C LEU A 17 -1.49 20.90 32.62
N LEU A 18 -1.95 21.73 31.68
CA LEU A 18 -3.32 21.73 31.20
C LEU A 18 -3.63 20.46 30.40
N LEU A 19 -2.66 19.99 29.60
CA LEU A 19 -2.76 18.76 28.81
C LEU A 19 -2.74 17.49 29.69
N THR A 20 -2.01 17.50 30.82
CA THR A 20 -2.03 16.39 31.79
C THR A 20 -3.32 16.32 32.61
N GLY A 21 -4.24 17.27 32.42
CA GLY A 21 -5.60 17.21 32.97
C GLY A 21 -5.70 17.47 34.48
N ILE A 22 -4.60 17.78 35.16
CA ILE A 22 -4.57 18.00 36.61
C ILE A 22 -5.07 19.40 37.01
N VAL A 23 -4.92 20.40 36.13
CA VAL A 23 -5.26 21.81 36.44
C VAL A 23 -6.75 22.00 36.76
N GLY A 24 -7.64 21.38 35.99
CA GLY A 24 -9.09 21.48 36.20
C GLY A 24 -9.54 20.95 37.56
N PRO A 25 -9.21 19.68 37.90
CA PRO A 25 -9.48 19.10 39.22
C PRO A 25 -8.86 19.90 40.38
N VAL A 26 -7.63 20.40 40.24
CA VAL A 26 -6.98 21.22 41.27
C VAL A 26 -7.75 22.51 41.53
N PHE A 27 -8.24 23.20 40.49
CA PHE A 27 -9.03 24.42 40.64
C PHE A 27 -10.36 24.17 41.36
N LEU A 28 -11.01 23.04 41.04
CA LEU A 28 -12.22 22.60 41.72
C LEU A 28 -11.95 22.25 43.20
N ILE A 29 -10.84 21.55 43.49
CA ILE A 29 -10.44 21.21 44.86
C ILE A 29 -10.10 22.47 45.66
N LEU A 30 -9.34 23.41 45.08
CA LEU A 30 -8.99 24.67 45.75
C LEU A 30 -10.23 25.51 46.07
N TYR A 31 -11.21 25.54 45.17
CA TYR A 31 -12.48 26.22 45.42
C TYR A 31 -13.24 25.62 46.62
N VAL A 32 -13.14 24.31 46.84
CA VAL A 32 -13.82 23.62 47.95
C VAL A 32 -13.05 23.71 49.28
N VAL A 33 -11.72 23.76 49.23
CA VAL A 33 -10.84 23.69 50.42
C VAL A 33 -10.52 25.07 51.00
N VAL A 34 -10.49 26.13 50.18
CA VAL A 34 -10.14 27.47 50.62
C VAL A 34 -11.39 28.24 51.05
N ASP A 35 -11.44 28.67 52.31
CA ASP A 35 -12.47 29.60 52.78
C ASP A 35 -12.38 30.93 52.01
N GLU A 36 -13.53 31.44 51.58
CA GLU A 36 -13.67 32.63 50.70
C GLU A 36 -12.99 32.50 49.32
N ALA A 37 -12.95 31.29 48.74
CA ALA A 37 -12.41 31.10 47.40
C ALA A 37 -13.18 31.90 46.32
N PRO A 38 -12.48 32.55 45.37
CA PRO A 38 -13.13 33.33 44.33
C PRO A 38 -13.88 32.45 43.31
N ALA A 39 -15.10 32.85 42.95
CA ALA A 39 -16.01 32.09 42.08
C ALA A 39 -15.45 31.73 40.69
N TRP A 40 -14.48 32.50 40.17
CA TRP A 40 -13.85 32.19 38.89
C TRP A 40 -13.07 30.87 38.90
N LEU A 41 -12.59 30.41 40.06
CA LEU A 41 -11.91 29.11 40.21
C LEU A 41 -12.85 27.94 39.91
N LEU A 42 -14.11 28.02 40.37
CA LEU A 42 -15.11 26.98 40.11
C LEU A 42 -15.42 26.89 38.61
N TRP A 43 -15.76 28.02 37.99
CA TRP A 43 -16.17 28.03 36.58
C TRP A 43 -15.02 27.69 35.64
N SER A 44 -13.81 28.20 35.89
CA SER A 44 -12.64 27.85 35.10
C SER A 44 -12.25 26.37 35.27
N GLY A 45 -12.26 25.85 36.49
CA GLY A 45 -12.02 24.43 36.77
C GLY A 45 -13.02 23.51 36.06
N ALA A 46 -14.32 23.84 36.15
CA ALA A 46 -15.39 23.08 35.51
C ALA A 46 -15.27 23.07 33.98
N VAL A 47 -15.01 24.23 33.36
CA VAL A 47 -14.83 24.35 31.90
C VAL A 47 -13.60 23.57 31.44
N ILE A 48 -12.48 23.65 32.16
CA ILE A 48 -11.25 22.91 31.82
C ILE A 48 -11.51 21.39 31.85
N VAL A 49 -12.18 20.88 32.88
CA VAL A 49 -12.53 19.45 32.96
C VAL A 49 -13.47 19.05 31.82
N ALA A 50 -14.50 19.85 31.54
CA ALA A 50 -15.45 19.56 30.45
C ALA A 50 -14.75 19.50 29.09
N ILE A 51 -13.85 20.44 28.80
CA ILE A 51 -13.05 20.45 27.57
C ILE A 51 -12.14 19.21 27.51
N LEU A 52 -11.46 18.87 28.61
CA LEU A 52 -10.58 17.70 28.66
C LEU A 52 -11.36 16.41 28.37
N VAL A 53 -12.51 16.23 29.01
CA VAL A 53 -13.39 15.06 28.79
C VAL A 53 -13.87 15.03 27.34
N ALA A 54 -14.26 16.17 26.77
CA ALA A 54 -14.67 16.26 25.37
C ALA A 54 -13.54 15.90 24.40
N VAL A 55 -12.30 16.36 24.65
CA VAL A 55 -11.12 16.04 23.84
C VAL A 55 -10.80 14.55 23.91
N VAL A 56 -10.78 13.96 25.11
CA VAL A 56 -10.56 12.51 25.28
C VAL A 56 -11.64 11.70 24.59
N ALA A 57 -12.92 12.07 24.77
CA ALA A 57 -14.04 11.43 24.10
C ALA A 57 -13.91 11.53 22.57
N ALA A 58 -13.58 12.72 22.04
CA ALA A 58 -13.36 12.93 20.62
C ALA A 58 -12.20 12.08 20.07
N MET A 59 -11.11 11.94 20.83
CA MET A 59 -9.98 11.09 20.45
C MET A 59 -10.36 9.61 20.42
N VAL A 60 -11.06 9.11 21.44
CA VAL A 60 -11.56 7.72 21.48
C VAL A 60 -12.53 7.44 20.34
N LEU A 61 -13.48 8.34 20.08
CA LEU A 61 -14.40 8.23 18.95
C LEU A 61 -13.66 8.23 17.60
N SER A 62 -12.62 9.05 17.46
CA SER A 62 -11.82 9.11 16.24
C SER A 62 -11.03 7.81 16.02
N VAL A 63 -10.40 7.26 17.07
CA VAL A 63 -9.66 5.99 17.01
C VAL A 63 -10.59 4.84 16.67
N THR A 64 -11.75 4.75 17.32
CA THR A 64 -12.73 3.68 17.07
C THR A 64 -13.32 3.78 15.66
N ARG A 65 -13.64 4.99 15.19
CA ARG A 65 -14.10 5.23 13.82
C ARG A 65 -13.05 4.80 12.79
N ASN A 66 -11.80 5.21 12.98
CA ASN A 66 -10.70 4.84 12.08
C ASN A 66 -10.44 3.33 12.09
N GLY A 67 -10.58 2.67 13.24
CA GLY A 67 -10.51 1.22 13.36
C GLY A 67 -11.62 0.51 12.59
N ARG A 68 -12.86 0.98 12.71
CA ARG A 68 -14.01 0.45 11.94
C ARG A 68 -13.85 0.65 10.44
N LEU A 69 -13.34 1.82 10.02
CA LEU A 69 -13.08 2.12 8.62
C LEU A 69 -12.04 1.17 8.05
N ARG A 70 -10.93 0.94 8.76
CA ARG A 70 -9.92 -0.04 8.35
C ARG A 70 -10.50 -1.45 8.28
N ALA A 71 -11.28 -1.87 9.28
CA ALA A 71 -11.93 -3.18 9.26
C ALA A 71 -12.92 -3.32 8.10
N ALA A 72 -13.65 -2.26 7.74
CA ALA A 72 -14.53 -2.25 6.59
C ALA A 72 -13.75 -2.36 5.26
N LEU A 73 -12.60 -1.68 5.13
CA LEU A 73 -11.72 -1.80 3.96
C LEU A 73 -11.07 -3.20 3.87
N ASP A 74 -10.75 -3.80 5.01
CA ASP A 74 -10.23 -5.17 5.11
C ASP A 74 -11.30 -6.23 4.82
N ALA A 75 -12.59 -5.92 4.98
CA ALA A 75 -13.69 -6.83 4.67
C ALA A 75 -14.22 -6.64 3.23
N HIS A 76 -14.41 -5.39 2.80
CA HIS A 76 -15.17 -5.04 1.60
C HIS A 76 -14.41 -4.15 0.61
N GLY A 77 -13.19 -3.71 0.95
CA GLY A 77 -12.42 -2.84 0.08
C GLY A 77 -12.09 -3.51 -1.26
N VAL A 78 -12.09 -2.72 -2.33
CA VAL A 78 -11.69 -3.18 -3.66
C VAL A 78 -10.17 -3.15 -3.75
N PRO A 79 -9.50 -4.24 -4.16
CA PRO A 79 -8.05 -4.22 -4.34
C PRO A 79 -7.67 -3.35 -5.53
N ALA A 80 -6.60 -2.59 -5.37
CA ALA A 80 -6.02 -1.71 -6.38
C ALA A 80 -4.49 -1.64 -6.22
N ILE A 81 -3.84 -1.06 -7.23
CA ILE A 81 -2.42 -0.71 -7.21
C ILE A 81 -2.31 0.80 -7.03
N GLY A 82 -1.55 1.23 -6.03
CA GLY A 82 -1.07 2.60 -5.89
C GLY A 82 0.36 2.72 -6.40
N ARG A 83 0.58 3.53 -7.44
CA ARG A 83 1.92 3.94 -7.87
C ARG A 83 2.36 5.12 -7.01
N ILE A 84 3.53 5.02 -6.41
CA ILE A 84 4.07 6.06 -5.51
C ILE A 84 4.59 7.21 -6.38
N VAL A 85 3.96 8.38 -6.22
CA VAL A 85 4.34 9.63 -6.89
C VAL A 85 5.34 10.42 -6.04
N ASP A 86 5.07 10.52 -4.74
CA ASP A 86 5.96 11.14 -3.76
C ASP A 86 5.90 10.37 -2.43
N ALA A 87 6.99 10.41 -1.67
CA ALA A 87 7.10 9.76 -0.37
C ALA A 87 7.89 10.63 0.60
N ARG A 88 7.26 10.95 1.74
CA ARG A 88 7.86 11.76 2.80
C ARG A 88 7.82 11.04 4.14
N GLU A 89 8.98 10.95 4.78
CA GLU A 89 9.06 10.46 6.15
C GLU A 89 8.61 11.54 7.15
N THR A 90 7.81 11.16 8.14
CA THR A 90 7.31 12.09 9.16
C THR A 90 8.27 12.30 10.33
N GLY A 91 9.37 11.54 10.39
CA GLY A 91 10.29 11.50 11.53
C GLY A 91 9.69 10.86 12.78
N THR A 92 8.51 10.24 12.68
CA THR A 92 7.83 9.56 13.78
C THR A 92 7.78 8.06 13.52
N GLU A 93 7.97 7.26 14.58
CA GLU A 93 7.80 5.82 14.54
C GLU A 93 6.68 5.37 15.48
N VAL A 94 5.93 4.35 15.07
CA VAL A 94 4.92 3.68 15.88
C VAL A 94 5.26 2.20 15.90
N ASP A 95 5.44 1.62 17.08
CA ASP A 95 5.87 0.22 17.26
C ASP A 95 7.16 -0.14 16.50
N GLY A 96 8.13 0.78 16.46
CA GLY A 96 9.40 0.61 15.73
C GLY A 96 9.24 0.58 14.20
N ARG A 97 8.11 1.09 13.70
CA ARG A 97 7.82 1.19 12.26
C ARG A 97 7.68 2.65 11.87
N ARG A 98 8.36 3.03 10.79
CA ARG A 98 8.37 4.40 10.29
C ARG A 98 7.01 4.81 9.76
N VAL A 99 6.57 6.01 10.11
CA VAL A 99 5.35 6.61 9.58
C VAL A 99 5.71 7.49 8.38
N MET A 100 5.10 7.19 7.23
CA MET A 100 5.34 7.90 5.97
C MET A 100 4.04 8.47 5.42
N VAL A 101 4.14 9.67 4.83
CA VAL A 101 3.11 10.26 3.98
C VAL A 101 3.45 9.91 2.54
N LEU A 102 2.51 9.29 1.84
CA LEU A 102 2.68 8.85 0.46
C LEU A 102 1.64 9.56 -0.41
N ASP A 103 2.10 10.07 -1.55
CA ASP A 103 1.23 10.50 -2.65
C ASP A 103 1.16 9.36 -3.64
N LEU A 104 -0.05 8.87 -3.89
CA LEU A 104 -0.30 7.73 -4.76
C LEU A 104 -1.15 8.13 -5.96
N ASP A 105 -0.85 7.50 -7.09
CA ASP A 105 -1.74 7.38 -8.25
C ASP A 105 -2.31 5.96 -8.26
N VAL A 106 -3.60 5.85 -7.97
CA VAL A 106 -4.29 4.60 -7.66
C VAL A 106 -5.13 4.16 -8.86
N GLU A 107 -5.04 2.88 -9.22
CA GLU A 107 -5.77 2.26 -10.33
C GLU A 107 -6.13 0.81 -9.97
N GLY A 108 -7.31 0.34 -10.40
CA GLY A 108 -7.68 -1.07 -10.24
C GLY A 108 -8.86 -1.50 -11.11
N PRO A 109 -9.20 -2.81 -11.12
CA PRO A 109 -10.18 -3.36 -12.07
C PRO A 109 -11.59 -2.77 -11.93
N ARG A 110 -11.94 -2.31 -10.73
CA ARG A 110 -13.24 -1.70 -10.40
C ARG A 110 -13.06 -0.34 -9.71
N VAL A 111 -11.93 0.30 -9.95
CA VAL A 111 -11.55 1.58 -9.35
C VAL A 111 -11.05 2.49 -10.46
N ASP A 112 -11.81 3.56 -10.74
CA ASP A 112 -11.36 4.62 -11.65
C ASP A 112 -10.07 5.24 -11.13
N ARG A 113 -9.16 5.59 -12.04
CA ARG A 113 -7.87 6.16 -11.66
C ARG A 113 -8.01 7.48 -10.91
N PHE A 114 -7.33 7.61 -9.76
CA PHE A 114 -7.32 8.86 -8.98
C PHE A 114 -6.02 9.03 -8.20
N THR A 115 -5.70 10.27 -7.86
CA THR A 115 -4.56 10.57 -6.99
C THR A 115 -5.03 10.84 -5.56
N THR A 116 -4.24 10.40 -4.58
CA THR A 116 -4.55 10.61 -3.17
C THR A 116 -3.28 10.71 -2.33
N ARG A 117 -3.38 11.45 -1.22
CA ARG A 117 -2.34 11.56 -0.21
C ARG A 117 -2.80 10.84 1.04
N PHE A 118 -1.97 9.97 1.59
CA PHE A 118 -2.32 9.27 2.83
C PHE A 118 -1.10 8.95 3.69
N THR A 119 -1.35 8.70 4.97
CA THR A 119 -0.33 8.36 5.96
C THR A 119 -0.41 6.89 6.31
N THR A 120 0.71 6.18 6.23
CA THR A 120 0.80 4.77 6.57
C THR A 120 2.03 4.45 7.41
N THR A 121 1.89 3.44 8.25
CA THR A 121 3.01 2.83 8.98
C THR A 121 3.64 1.76 8.10
N VAL A 122 4.91 1.92 7.78
CA VAL A 122 5.65 1.03 6.89
C VAL A 122 6.37 -0.06 7.70
N PRO A 123 6.00 -1.34 7.55
CA PRO A 123 6.70 -2.41 8.23
C PRO A 123 8.10 -2.57 7.62
N VAL A 124 9.06 -3.00 8.44
CA VAL A 124 10.46 -3.17 8.04
C VAL A 124 10.61 -4.07 6.79
N SER A 125 9.79 -5.12 6.69
CA SER A 125 9.77 -6.03 5.53
C SER A 125 9.30 -5.39 4.23
N ALA A 126 8.55 -4.29 4.30
CA ALA A 126 8.04 -3.57 3.13
C ALA A 126 8.88 -2.36 2.74
N ALA A 127 9.91 -2.00 3.53
CA ALA A 127 10.76 -0.83 3.23
C ALA A 127 11.30 -0.87 1.81
N ALA A 128 11.94 -1.98 1.41
CA ALA A 128 12.48 -2.07 0.07
C ALA A 128 11.41 -2.32 -1.02
N ALA A 129 10.13 -2.51 -0.65
CA ALA A 129 9.03 -2.69 -1.62
C ALA A 129 8.60 -1.32 -2.15
N LEU A 130 8.75 -0.29 -1.31
CA LEU A 130 8.60 1.11 -1.70
C LEU A 130 9.60 1.52 -2.79
N ASP A 131 10.80 0.95 -2.81
CA ASP A 131 11.81 1.22 -3.86
C ASP A 131 11.31 0.87 -5.28
N LYS A 132 10.35 -0.07 -5.39
CA LYS A 132 9.71 -0.42 -6.66
C LYS A 132 8.61 0.56 -7.08
N GLY A 133 8.27 1.53 -6.23
CA GLY A 133 7.24 2.53 -6.51
C GLY A 133 5.82 1.96 -6.58
N LEU A 134 5.58 0.76 -6.07
CA LEU A 134 4.28 0.07 -6.15
C LEU A 134 3.79 -0.31 -4.76
N LEU A 135 2.50 -0.07 -4.52
CA LEU A 135 1.81 -0.39 -3.28
C LEU A 135 0.49 -1.11 -3.57
N GLY A 136 0.24 -2.21 -2.89
CA GLY A 136 -1.09 -2.81 -2.85
C GLY A 136 -1.98 -2.02 -1.89
N VAL A 137 -3.15 -1.60 -2.35
CA VAL A 137 -4.10 -0.83 -1.54
C VAL A 137 -5.52 -1.38 -1.67
N PHE A 138 -6.31 -1.19 -0.62
CA PHE A 138 -7.75 -1.37 -0.65
C PHE A 138 -8.42 0.00 -0.75
N VAL A 139 -9.38 0.11 -1.66
CA VAL A 139 -10.15 1.32 -1.92
C VAL A 139 -11.59 1.11 -1.48
N GLY A 140 -12.09 2.00 -0.63
CA GLY A 140 -13.51 2.05 -0.27
C GLY A 140 -14.29 3.04 -1.14
N ASP A 141 -15.61 3.08 -0.96
CA ASP A 141 -16.52 3.91 -1.78
C ASP A 141 -16.13 5.40 -1.79
N ASP A 142 -15.68 5.92 -0.64
CA ASP A 142 -15.27 7.32 -0.47
C ASP A 142 -13.83 7.61 -0.98
N ARG A 143 -13.24 6.73 -1.80
CA ARG A 143 -11.83 6.78 -2.24
C ARG A 143 -10.83 6.81 -1.10
N VAL A 144 -11.25 6.36 0.08
CA VAL A 144 -10.35 6.13 1.21
C VAL A 144 -9.51 4.89 0.90
N VAL A 145 -8.19 5.04 1.09
CA VAL A 145 -7.22 3.97 0.84
C VAL A 145 -6.66 3.41 2.15
N ALA A 146 -6.50 2.10 2.19
CA ALA A 146 -5.75 1.39 3.21
C ALA A 146 -4.68 0.51 2.57
N THR A 147 -3.51 0.43 3.18
CA THR A 147 -2.40 -0.36 2.64
C THR A 147 -2.61 -1.85 2.86
N ASP A 148 -2.44 -2.65 1.82
CA ASP A 148 -2.27 -4.10 1.90
C ASP A 148 -0.81 -4.49 1.67
N TRP A 149 -0.09 -4.73 2.75
CA TRP A 149 1.31 -5.15 2.71
C TRP A 149 1.50 -6.58 2.18
N LYS A 150 0.48 -7.45 2.29
CA LYS A 150 0.55 -8.81 1.73
C LYS A 150 0.48 -8.74 0.21
N ALA A 151 -0.49 -8.00 -0.33
CA ALA A 151 -0.60 -7.75 -1.77
C ALA A 151 0.60 -6.96 -2.30
N THR A 152 1.10 -5.96 -1.56
CA THR A 152 2.31 -5.21 -1.94
C THR A 152 3.50 -6.14 -2.19
N ALA A 153 3.72 -7.13 -1.33
CA ALA A 153 4.81 -8.10 -1.51
C ALA A 153 4.61 -9.00 -2.73
N LEU A 154 3.36 -9.28 -3.11
CA LEU A 154 3.01 -10.05 -4.30
C LEU A 154 3.27 -9.22 -5.57
N TYR A 155 2.73 -8.00 -5.63
CA TYR A 155 2.84 -7.10 -6.78
C TYR A 155 4.29 -6.67 -7.05
N THR A 156 5.10 -6.50 -6.02
CA THR A 156 6.53 -6.17 -6.16
C THR A 156 7.43 -7.37 -6.47
N GLY A 157 6.85 -8.58 -6.57
CA GLY A 157 7.58 -9.82 -6.86
C GLY A 157 8.43 -10.34 -5.70
N ARG A 158 8.21 -9.83 -4.46
CA ARG A 158 8.89 -10.33 -3.26
C ARG A 158 8.37 -11.67 -2.80
N ARG A 159 7.09 -11.95 -3.04
CA ARG A 159 6.54 -13.28 -2.90
C ARG A 159 6.44 -13.93 -4.27
N PRO A 160 6.93 -15.17 -4.43
CA PRO A 160 6.78 -15.89 -5.67
C PRO A 160 5.30 -16.20 -5.92
N ALA A 161 4.87 -16.12 -7.18
CA ALA A 161 3.50 -16.32 -7.61
C ALA A 161 3.46 -17.27 -8.80
N ARG A 162 3.42 -18.59 -8.53
CA ARG A 162 3.41 -19.63 -9.56
C ARG A 162 2.03 -20.23 -9.68
N PHE A 163 1.54 -20.35 -10.91
CA PHE A 163 0.22 -20.86 -11.21
C PHE A 163 0.33 -21.97 -12.26
N VAL A 164 -0.50 -23.00 -12.11
CA VAL A 164 -0.61 -24.07 -13.11
C VAL A 164 -1.78 -23.72 -14.02
N SER A 165 -1.52 -23.61 -15.32
CA SER A 165 -2.56 -23.54 -16.34
C SER A 165 -3.09 -24.95 -16.59
N GLU A 166 -4.37 -25.18 -16.31
CA GLU A 166 -5.01 -26.49 -16.52
C GLU A 166 -5.13 -26.81 -18.02
N SER A 167 -5.41 -25.80 -18.86
CA SER A 167 -5.56 -25.99 -20.30
C SER A 167 -4.25 -26.37 -20.99
N ARG A 168 -3.10 -25.89 -20.49
CA ARG A 168 -1.78 -26.13 -21.08
C ARG A 168 -0.91 -27.13 -20.31
N ASN A 169 -1.36 -27.57 -19.13
CA ASN A 169 -0.60 -28.45 -18.23
C ASN A 169 0.85 -27.94 -17.97
N LYS A 170 1.02 -26.62 -17.84
CA LYS A 170 2.32 -25.95 -17.66
C LYS A 170 2.22 -24.97 -16.48
N THR A 171 3.32 -24.85 -15.72
CA THR A 171 3.43 -23.85 -14.65
C THR A 171 3.96 -22.54 -15.22
N TYR A 172 3.25 -21.44 -14.96
CA TYR A 172 3.66 -20.09 -15.30
C TYR A 172 4.01 -19.31 -14.04
N ASP A 173 5.05 -18.48 -14.15
CA ASP A 173 5.49 -17.60 -13.07
C ASP A 173 5.00 -16.17 -13.32
N LEU A 174 4.10 -15.71 -12.46
CA LEU A 174 3.52 -14.37 -12.47
C LEU A 174 4.23 -13.44 -11.46
N THR A 175 5.38 -13.84 -10.91
CA THR A 175 6.11 -13.03 -9.94
C THR A 175 6.45 -11.65 -10.53
N GLY A 176 6.00 -10.59 -9.84
CA GLY A 176 6.20 -9.19 -10.28
C GLY A 176 5.28 -8.72 -11.40
N ARG A 177 4.32 -9.55 -11.85
CA ARG A 177 3.28 -9.20 -12.83
C ARG A 177 2.10 -8.56 -12.13
N ALA A 178 2.28 -7.31 -11.71
CA ALA A 178 1.36 -6.63 -10.80
C ALA A 178 -0.09 -6.59 -11.32
N ASP A 179 -0.30 -6.31 -12.60
CA ASP A 179 -1.65 -6.16 -13.18
C ASP A 179 -2.41 -7.49 -13.28
N GLU A 180 -1.73 -8.58 -13.64
CA GLU A 180 -2.28 -9.95 -13.63
C GLU A 180 -2.60 -10.38 -12.19
N LEU A 181 -1.65 -10.14 -11.28
CA LEU A 181 -1.81 -10.48 -9.86
C LEU A 181 -2.93 -9.67 -9.21
N LEU A 182 -3.12 -8.41 -9.59
CA LEU A 182 -4.22 -7.57 -9.11
C LEU A 182 -5.57 -8.16 -9.51
N ARG A 183 -5.70 -8.63 -10.76
CA ARG A 183 -6.92 -9.29 -11.24
C ARG A 183 -7.20 -10.58 -10.44
N ILE A 184 -6.17 -11.39 -10.18
CA ILE A 184 -6.30 -12.60 -9.36
C ILE A 184 -6.73 -12.23 -7.92
N VAL A 185 -6.12 -11.21 -7.32
CA VAL A 185 -6.49 -10.73 -5.98
C VAL A 185 -7.94 -10.23 -5.92
N ASP A 186 -8.41 -9.53 -6.96
CA ASP A 186 -9.81 -9.10 -7.06
C ASP A 186 -10.78 -10.28 -7.06
N VAL A 187 -10.50 -11.31 -7.87
CA VAL A 187 -11.29 -12.55 -7.88
C VAL A 187 -11.33 -13.16 -6.48
N LEU A 188 -10.18 -13.36 -5.86
CA LEU A 188 -10.10 -13.98 -4.53
C LEU A 188 -10.91 -13.23 -3.49
N ARG A 189 -10.84 -11.89 -3.47
CA ARG A 189 -11.64 -11.10 -2.53
C ARG A 189 -13.13 -11.16 -2.81
N ARG A 190 -13.56 -11.14 -4.07
CA ARG A 190 -14.98 -11.28 -4.44
C ARG A 190 -15.58 -12.59 -3.92
N HIS A 191 -14.77 -13.63 -3.87
CA HIS A 191 -15.13 -14.95 -3.36
C HIS A 191 -14.83 -15.14 -1.85
N GLY A 192 -14.40 -14.08 -1.14
CA GLY A 192 -14.12 -14.14 0.30
C GLY A 192 -12.87 -14.95 0.68
N ILE A 193 -11.99 -15.24 -0.29
CA ILE A 193 -10.77 -16.02 -0.10
C ILE A 193 -9.64 -15.09 0.33
N ALA A 194 -9.08 -15.35 1.52
CA ALA A 194 -8.00 -14.54 2.05
C ALA A 194 -6.67 -14.80 1.33
N LEU A 195 -5.91 -13.72 1.08
CA LEU A 195 -4.52 -13.81 0.62
C LEU A 195 -3.63 -14.50 1.67
N GLY A 196 -3.28 -15.75 1.38
CA GLY A 196 -2.53 -16.66 2.24
C GLY A 196 -1.38 -17.38 1.52
N GLY A 197 -0.74 -18.32 2.22
CA GLY A 197 0.42 -19.07 1.71
C GLY A 197 0.06 -20.08 0.62
N ALA A 198 -0.64 -21.15 1.00
CA ALA A 198 -1.22 -22.08 0.03
C ALA A 198 -2.67 -21.65 -0.21
N LEU A 199 -2.90 -21.07 -1.38
CA LEU A 199 -4.22 -20.68 -1.84
C LEU A 199 -4.93 -21.93 -2.40
N ASP A 200 -5.81 -22.53 -1.61
CA ASP A 200 -6.61 -23.65 -2.07
C ASP A 200 -7.97 -23.14 -2.59
N VAL A 201 -8.10 -23.07 -3.93
CA VAL A 201 -9.33 -22.67 -4.62
C VAL A 201 -10.16 -23.91 -4.99
N ARG A 202 -9.98 -25.00 -4.23
CA ARG A 202 -10.71 -26.25 -4.50
C ARG A 202 -12.19 -26.14 -4.18
N ASP A 203 -12.50 -25.46 -3.09
CA ASP A 203 -13.84 -25.33 -2.54
C ASP A 203 -14.70 -24.30 -3.27
N ASP A 204 -14.10 -23.49 -4.16
CA ASP A 204 -14.79 -22.49 -4.98
C ASP A 204 -14.49 -22.71 -6.48
N PRO A 205 -15.33 -23.45 -7.21
CA PRO A 205 -15.10 -23.73 -8.62
C PRO A 205 -15.22 -22.48 -9.50
N GLU A 206 -16.04 -21.50 -9.12
CA GLU A 206 -16.23 -20.26 -9.89
C GLU A 206 -14.97 -19.38 -9.83
N ALA A 207 -14.44 -19.17 -8.62
CA ALA A 207 -13.18 -18.46 -8.42
C ALA A 207 -12.03 -19.13 -9.19
N ARG A 208 -12.00 -20.47 -9.20
CA ARG A 208 -11.00 -21.23 -9.95
C ARG A 208 -11.11 -20.97 -11.45
N THR A 209 -12.31 -21.00 -12.02
CA THR A 209 -12.51 -20.73 -13.46
C THR A 209 -12.04 -19.34 -13.84
N GLU A 210 -12.38 -18.32 -13.05
CA GLU A 210 -11.94 -16.95 -13.30
C GLU A 210 -10.41 -16.79 -13.21
N ILE A 211 -9.78 -17.41 -12.20
CA ILE A 211 -8.31 -17.39 -12.07
C ILE A 211 -7.64 -18.12 -13.24
N GLN A 212 -8.16 -19.28 -13.63
CA GLN A 212 -7.64 -20.03 -14.78
C GLN A 212 -7.77 -19.22 -16.08
N ALA A 213 -8.87 -18.48 -16.27
CA ALA A 213 -9.01 -17.60 -17.43
C ALA A 213 -7.93 -16.49 -17.47
N ILE A 214 -7.59 -15.89 -16.33
CA ILE A 214 -6.51 -14.89 -16.22
C ILE A 214 -5.15 -15.53 -16.52
N VAL A 215 -4.87 -16.69 -15.92
CA VAL A 215 -3.62 -17.42 -16.14
C VAL A 215 -3.48 -17.87 -17.60
N ASP A 216 -4.57 -18.31 -18.23
CA ASP A 216 -4.58 -18.77 -19.61
C ASP A 216 -4.43 -17.64 -20.61
N ALA A 217 -4.98 -16.46 -20.32
CA ALA A 217 -4.76 -15.26 -21.10
C ALA A 217 -3.28 -14.81 -21.01
N PHE A 218 -2.71 -14.81 -19.80
CA PHE A 218 -1.29 -14.52 -19.60
C PHE A 218 -0.41 -15.56 -20.30
N ALA A 219 -0.73 -16.84 -20.19
CA ALA A 219 -0.01 -17.92 -20.83
C ALA A 219 -0.02 -17.80 -22.36
N ALA A 220 -1.15 -17.42 -22.95
CA ALA A 220 -1.26 -17.18 -24.38
C ALA A 220 -0.30 -16.07 -24.85
N ASP A 221 -0.26 -14.95 -24.13
CA ASP A 221 0.62 -13.83 -24.45
C ASP A 221 2.10 -14.17 -24.22
N HIS A 222 2.39 -14.89 -23.13
CA HIS A 222 3.73 -15.37 -22.81
C HIS A 222 4.27 -16.30 -23.90
N ASP A 223 3.51 -17.33 -24.28
CA ASP A 223 3.92 -18.32 -25.28
C ASP A 223 4.05 -17.70 -26.67
N ALA A 224 3.18 -16.75 -27.02
CA ALA A 224 3.29 -15.98 -28.26
C ALA A 224 4.58 -15.14 -28.30
N SER A 225 4.91 -14.46 -27.19
CA SER A 225 6.15 -13.71 -27.04
C SER A 225 7.39 -14.60 -27.07
N GLU A 226 7.31 -15.80 -26.48
CA GLU A 226 8.38 -16.79 -26.48
C GLU A 226 8.64 -17.33 -27.90
N THR A 227 7.58 -17.65 -28.64
CA THR A 227 7.67 -18.11 -30.04
C THR A 227 8.24 -17.03 -30.96
N LYS A 228 7.85 -15.76 -30.75
CA LYS A 228 8.44 -14.62 -31.48
C LYS A 228 9.94 -14.52 -31.23
N ARG A 229 10.38 -14.64 -29.96
CA ARG A 229 11.80 -14.64 -29.59
C ARG A 229 12.55 -15.81 -30.20
N GLU A 230 12.00 -17.02 -30.14
CA GLU A 230 12.63 -18.21 -30.74
C GLU A 230 12.79 -18.05 -32.25
N THR A 231 11.77 -17.52 -32.94
CA THR A 231 11.81 -17.27 -34.38
C THR A 231 12.88 -16.24 -34.74
N VAL A 232 13.01 -15.16 -33.94
CA VAL A 232 14.07 -14.16 -34.12
C VAL A 232 15.45 -14.77 -33.90
N SER A 233 15.64 -15.55 -32.83
CA SER A 233 16.91 -16.24 -32.55
C SER A 233 17.28 -17.22 -33.67
N ARG A 234 16.33 -17.99 -34.19
CA ARG A 234 16.56 -18.89 -35.34
C ARG A 234 17.02 -18.11 -36.57
N ARG A 235 16.32 -17.03 -36.91
CA ARG A 235 16.70 -16.16 -38.04
C ARG A 235 18.09 -15.55 -37.89
N LEU A 236 18.49 -15.20 -36.66
CA LEU A 236 19.84 -14.70 -36.39
C LEU A 236 20.90 -15.80 -36.54
N SER A 237 20.61 -17.03 -36.10
CA SER A 237 21.49 -18.19 -36.30
C SER A 237 21.67 -18.52 -37.78
N ASP A 238 20.58 -18.55 -38.55
CA ASP A 238 20.64 -18.81 -40.00
C ASP A 238 21.49 -17.74 -40.71
N LEU A 239 21.40 -16.48 -40.26
CA LEU A 239 22.20 -15.38 -40.78
C LEU A 239 23.70 -15.54 -40.49
N ASP A 240 24.06 -16.00 -39.28
CA ASP A 240 25.44 -16.29 -38.89
C ASP A 240 26.03 -17.43 -39.75
N ASP A 241 25.24 -18.47 -40.03
CA ASP A 241 25.65 -19.58 -40.87
C ASP A 241 25.90 -19.13 -42.33
N LEU A 242 25.01 -18.30 -42.89
CA LEU A 242 25.18 -17.75 -44.24
C LEU A 242 26.48 -16.93 -44.39
N LEU A 243 26.84 -16.15 -43.36
CA LEU A 243 28.10 -15.43 -43.32
C LEU A 243 29.29 -16.40 -43.21
N GLY A 244 29.18 -17.44 -42.37
CA GLY A 244 30.19 -18.48 -42.20
C GLY A 244 30.49 -19.27 -43.46
N TYR A 245 29.47 -19.56 -44.28
CA TYR A 245 29.62 -20.20 -45.59
C TYR A 245 30.06 -19.26 -46.71
N GLY A 246 30.21 -17.96 -46.43
CA GLY A 246 30.58 -16.95 -47.43
C GLY A 246 29.49 -16.67 -48.47
N GLN A 247 28.23 -17.01 -48.17
CA GLN A 247 27.09 -16.76 -49.07
C GLN A 247 26.59 -15.31 -49.01
N ILE A 248 26.93 -14.58 -47.95
CA ILE A 248 26.63 -13.15 -47.79
C ILE A 248 27.87 -12.39 -47.36
N THR A 249 27.92 -11.11 -47.72
CA THR A 249 28.98 -10.19 -47.29
C THR A 249 28.69 -9.61 -45.90
N ARG A 250 29.72 -9.05 -45.26
CA ARG A 250 29.57 -8.45 -43.92
C ARG A 250 28.63 -7.25 -43.88
N GLY A 251 28.61 -6.44 -44.93
CA GLY A 251 27.68 -5.31 -45.04
C GLY A 251 26.22 -5.76 -45.19
N GLU A 252 25.98 -6.84 -45.94
CA GLU A 252 24.63 -7.44 -46.07
C GLU A 252 24.17 -8.05 -44.75
N TYR A 253 25.05 -8.78 -44.06
CA TYR A 253 24.81 -9.31 -42.72
C TYR A 253 24.34 -8.21 -41.75
N ASP A 254 25.09 -7.11 -41.64
CA ASP A 254 24.78 -6.02 -40.71
C ASP A 254 23.40 -5.40 -41.01
N SER A 255 23.06 -5.25 -42.30
CA SER A 255 21.76 -4.72 -42.73
C SER A 255 20.59 -5.65 -42.40
N LEU A 256 20.75 -6.96 -42.59
CA LEU A 256 19.72 -7.97 -42.33
C LEU A 256 19.53 -8.19 -40.83
N ARG A 257 20.61 -8.21 -40.06
CA ARG A 257 20.57 -8.26 -38.59
C ARG A 257 19.81 -7.06 -38.02
N ALA A 258 20.10 -5.85 -38.49
CA ALA A 258 19.36 -4.66 -38.08
C ALA A 258 17.86 -4.76 -38.41
N ARG A 259 17.51 -5.31 -39.59
CA ARG A 259 16.12 -5.53 -39.99
C ARG A 259 15.40 -6.54 -39.08
N ILE A 260 16.05 -7.63 -38.70
CA ILE A 260 15.49 -8.64 -37.79
C ILE A 260 15.27 -8.04 -36.40
N LEU A 261 16.25 -7.30 -35.87
CA LEU A 261 16.14 -6.67 -34.55
C LEU A 261 15.06 -5.57 -34.51
N ASN A 262 14.88 -4.82 -35.59
CA ASN A 262 13.82 -3.82 -35.73
C ASN A 262 12.41 -4.42 -35.88
N SER A 263 12.28 -5.73 -36.09
CA SER A 263 10.98 -6.42 -36.18
C SER A 263 10.44 -6.92 -34.83
N ILE A 264 11.24 -6.74 -33.76
CA ILE A 264 10.88 -7.04 -32.38
C ILE A 264 9.94 -5.96 -31.85
#